data_AF-A0A2G5C863-F1
#
_entry.id   AF-A0A2G5C863-F1
#
_cell.length_a   1.000
_cell.length_b   1.000
_cell.length_c   1.000
_cell.angle_alpha   90.00
_cell.angle_beta   90.00
_cell.angle_gamma   90.00
#
_symmetry.space_group_name_H-M   'P 1'
#
loop_
_entity.id
_entity.type
_entity.pdbx_description
1 polymer ?
#
loop_
_entity_poly.entity_id
_entity_poly.type
_entity_poly.pdbx_seq_one_letter_code
_entity_poly.pdbx_strand_id
1 'polypeptide(L)' 'MIDVKASANKSRGIDAGPRLVKKLIGFGDPRTSDIVARIAEEEVGHVATCVFWFISVCNKMGYLAPHLKASEGSMMWN' A
#
# COMPACT_ATOMS: atom_id res chain seq x y z
N MET A 1 9.54 -10.11 3.47
CA MET A 1 9.48 -8.79 2.81
C MET A 1 8.91 -9.05 1.42
N ILE A 2 7.64 -8.75 1.18
CA ILE A 2 7.05 -8.94 -0.15
C ILE A 2 7.62 -7.81 -1.02
N ASP A 3 8.43 -8.18 -2.00
CA ASP A 3 9.02 -7.26 -2.97
C ASP A 3 7.89 -6.71 -3.87
N VAL A 4 7.39 -5.51 -3.55
CA VAL A 4 6.47 -4.74 -4.41
C VAL A 4 7.27 -4.14 -5.56
N LYS A 5 7.86 -4.98 -6.40
CA LYS A 5 8.50 -4.56 -7.66
C LYS A 5 7.56 -4.83 -8.83
N ALA A 6 6.39 -4.21 -8.79
CA ALA A 6 5.47 -4.17 -9.92
C ALA A 6 4.87 -2.77 -10.10
N SER A 7 5.30 -2.13 -11.18
CA SER A 7 4.74 -0.92 -11.80
C SER A 7 5.03 0.42 -11.12
N ALA A 8 6.07 1.09 -11.62
CA ALA A 8 6.51 2.44 -11.26
C ALA A 8 5.46 3.56 -11.41
N ASN A 9 4.22 3.25 -11.81
CA ASN A 9 3.16 4.25 -12.01
C ASN A 9 2.01 4.18 -10.98
N LYS A 10 1.86 3.09 -10.20
CA LYS A 10 0.80 2.98 -9.17
C LYS A 10 1.21 3.50 -7.78
N SER A 11 2.49 3.79 -7.56
CA SER A 11 3.02 4.36 -6.31
C SER A 11 2.92 5.88 -6.22
N ARG A 12 2.38 6.58 -7.22
CA ARG A 12 2.30 8.06 -7.17
C ARG A 12 1.41 8.58 -6.04
N GLY A 13 0.35 7.84 -5.69
CA GLY A 13 -0.51 8.16 -4.53
C GLY A 13 0.12 7.78 -3.18
N ILE A 14 0.75 6.61 -3.09
CA ILE A 14 1.38 6.12 -1.86
C ILE A 14 2.64 6.92 -1.49
N ASP A 15 3.35 7.47 -2.48
CA ASP A 15 4.52 8.33 -2.30
C ASP A 15 4.14 9.80 -2.09
N ALA A 16 2.88 10.18 -2.33
CA ALA A 16 2.42 11.56 -2.12
C ALA A 16 2.18 11.89 -0.64
N GLY A 17 1.67 10.95 0.16
CA GLY A 17 1.37 11.15 1.58
C GLY A 17 2.60 11.61 2.38
N PRO A 18 3.67 10.79 2.46
CA PRO A 18 4.89 11.15 3.20
C PRO A 18 5.57 12.42 2.67
N ARG A 19 5.54 12.65 1.35
CA ARG A 19 6.12 13.85 0.74
C ARG A 19 5.33 15.11 1.09
N LEU A 20 4.00 15.01 1.17
CA LEU A 20 3.13 16.11 1.54
C LEU A 20 3.27 16.46 3.03
N VAL A 21 3.37 15.47 3.91
CA VAL A 21 3.68 15.68 5.34
C VAL A 21 4.95 16.49 5.50
N LYS A 22 6.04 16.08 4.83
CA LYS A 22 7.33 16.79 4.88
C LYS A 22 7.22 18.25 4.41
N LYS A 23 6.38 18.51 3.40
CA LYS A 23 6.14 19.86 2.87
C LYS A 23 5.34 20.73 3.84
N LEU A 24 4.32 20.18 4.50
CA LEU A 24 3.48 20.89 5.48
C LEU A 24 4.25 21.26 6.74
N ILE A 25 5.14 20.37 7.21
CA ILE A 25 6.07 20.68 8.31
C ILE A 25 6.97 21.86 7.92
N GLY A 26 7.53 21.85 6.70
CA GLY A 26 8.36 22.94 6.19
C GLY A 26 7.62 24.28 6.01
N PHE A 27 6.29 24.25 5.91
CA PHE A 27 5.43 25.45 5.86
C PHE A 27 4.98 25.94 7.24
N GLY A 28 5.33 25.24 8.33
CA GLY A 28 4.94 25.61 9.68
C GLY A 28 3.49 25.27 10.02
N ASP A 29 2.87 24.31 9.33
CA ASP A 29 1.54 23.79 9.64
C ASP A 29 1.61 22.36 10.21
N PRO A 30 2.01 22.20 11.48
CA PRO A 30 2.14 20.89 12.10
C PRO A 30 0.79 20.18 12.24
N ARG A 31 -0.30 20.92 12.47
CA ARG A 31 -1.64 20.36 12.67
C ARG A 31 -2.16 19.66 11.42
N THR A 32 -2.02 20.27 10.26
CA THR A 32 -2.40 19.63 9.00
C THR A 32 -1.44 18.48 8.66
N SER A 33 -0.15 18.61 8.99
CA SER A 33 0.81 17.53 8.76
C SER A 33 0.48 16.25 9.53
N ASP A 34 0.01 16.36 10.77
CA ASP A 34 -0.39 15.21 11.60
C ASP A 34 -1.62 14.49 11.02
N ILE A 35 -2.59 15.25 10.51
CA ILE A 35 -3.78 14.68 9.87
C ILE A 35 -3.38 13.90 8.62
N VAL A 36 -2.55 14.50 7.76
CA VAL A 36 -2.10 13.86 6.52
C VAL A 36 -1.23 12.62 6.81
N ALA A 37 -0.44 12.64 7.88
CA ALA A 37 0.35 11.48 8.31
C ALA A 37 -0.55 10.29 8.68
N ARG A 38 -1.61 10.52 9.47
CA ARG A 38 -2.57 9.46 9.83
C ARG A 38 -3.29 8.88 8.62
N ILE A 39 -3.74 9.75 7.70
CA ILE A 39 -4.37 9.31 6.45
C ILE A 39 -3.40 8.45 5.64
N ALA A 40 -2.15 8.88 5.49
CA ALA A 40 -1.15 8.12 4.73
C ALA A 40 -0.86 6.74 5.33
N GLU A 41 -0.94 6.60 6.65
CA GLU A 41 -0.79 5.31 7.34
C GLU A 41 -2.00 4.38 7.07
N GLU A 42 -3.22 4.91 7.15
CA GLU A 42 -4.45 4.15 6.89
C GLU A 42 -4.53 3.64 5.44
N GLU A 43 -4.07 4.44 4.47
CA GLU A 43 -4.07 4.08 3.05
C GLU A 43 -3.20 2.86 2.73
N VAL A 44 -2.16 2.56 3.52
CA VAL A 44 -1.34 1.35 3.34
C VAL A 44 -2.19 0.09 3.60
N GLY A 45 -2.98 0.09 4.67
CA GLY A 45 -3.88 -1.02 5.00
C GLY A 45 -4.98 -1.20 3.96
N HIS A 46 -5.53 -0.10 3.45
CA HIS A 46 -6.53 -0.11 2.39
C HIS A 46 -5.99 -0.72 1.10
N VAL A 47 -4.82 -0.26 0.64
CA VAL A 47 -4.16 -0.79 -0.57
C VAL A 47 -3.80 -2.27 -0.41
N ALA A 48 -3.28 -2.68 0.75
CA ALA A 48 -2.96 -4.07 1.01
C ALA A 48 -4.20 -4.98 0.91
N THR A 49 -5.33 -4.54 1.44
CA THR A 49 -6.61 -5.26 1.37
C THR A 49 -7.10 -5.38 -0.09
N CYS A 50 -7.04 -4.28 -0.85
CA CYS A 50 -7.40 -4.30 -2.28
C CYS A 50 -6.51 -5.23 -3.10
N VAL A 51 -5.19 -5.21 -2.87
CA VAL A 51 -4.24 -6.08 -3.57
C VAL A 51 -4.51 -7.55 -3.24
N PHE A 52 -4.75 -7.88 -1.98
CA PHE A 52 -5.11 -9.24 -1.57
C PHE A 52 -6.37 -9.74 -2.29
N TRP A 53 -7.45 -8.94 -2.29
CA TRP A 53 -8.68 -9.32 -2.96
C TRP A 53 -8.50 -9.47 -4.48
N PHE A 54 -7.78 -8.54 -5.10
CA PHE A 54 -7.48 -8.60 -6.53
C PHE A 54 -6.71 -9.87 -6.91
N ILE A 55 -5.66 -10.21 -6.15
CA ILE A 55 -4.89 -11.46 -6.34
C ILE A 55 -5.79 -12.68 -6.16
N SER A 56 -6.64 -12.70 -5.13
CA SER A 56 -7.58 -13.79 -4.88
C SER A 56 -8.53 -14.03 -6.07
N VAL A 57 -9.06 -12.95 -6.66
CA VAL A 57 -9.93 -13.03 -7.83
C VAL A 57 -9.15 -13.47 -9.07
N CYS A 58 -7.96 -12.93 -9.34
CA CYS A 58 -7.12 -13.35 -10.46
C CYS A 58 -6.72 -14.83 -10.36
N ASN A 59 -6.46 -15.34 -9.16
CA ASN A 59 -6.18 -16.77 -8.92
C ASN A 59 -7.39 -17.64 -9.27
N LYS A 60 -8.59 -17.26 -8.82
CA LYS A 60 -9.84 -17.99 -9.13
C LYS A 60 -10.15 -18.02 -10.63
N MET A 61 -9.76 -16.98 -11.36
CA MET A 61 -9.95 -16.89 -12.80
C MET A 61 -8.80 -17.50 -13.62
N GLY A 62 -7.77 -18.06 -12.97
CA GLY A 62 -6.64 -18.70 -13.64
C GLY A 62 -5.65 -17.74 -14.30
N TYR A 63 -5.69 -16.44 -13.98
CA TYR A 63 -4.83 -15.41 -14.59
C TYR A 63 -3.46 -15.27 -13.94
N LEU A 64 -3.23 -15.91 -12.78
CA LEU A 64 -1.93 -15.87 -12.10
C LEU A 64 -1.10 -17.11 -12.50
N ALA A 65 0.01 -16.84 -13.19
CA ALA A 65 0.97 -17.85 -13.62
C ALA A 65 1.64 -18.56 -12.42
N PRO A 66 2.10 -19.82 -12.57
CA PRO A 66 2.56 -20.68 -11.47
C PRO A 66 3.78 -20.20 -10.64
N HIS A 67 4.36 -19.04 -10.97
CA HIS A 67 5.46 -18.43 -10.20
C HIS A 67 4.98 -17.44 -9.12
N LEU A 68 3.72 -16.98 -9.15
CA LEU A 68 3.07 -16.25 -8.07
C LEU A 68 2.33 -17.25 -7.17
N LYS A 69 3.07 -18.20 -6.57
CA LYS A 69 2.51 -18.95 -5.45
C LYS A 69 2.39 -17.99 -4.28
N ALA A 70 1.16 -17.62 -3.94
CA ALA A 70 0.87 -17.12 -2.60
C ALA A 70 1.43 -18.16 -1.63
N SER A 71 2.44 -17.79 -0.83
CA SER A 71 2.91 -18.66 0.24
C SER A 71 1.74 -18.85 1.19
N GLU A 72 1.06 -19.99 1.10
CA GLU A 72 0.12 -20.44 2.11
C GLU A 72 0.89 -20.54 3.43
N GLY A 73 0.56 -19.66 4.37
CA GLY A 73 1.17 -19.64 5.70
C GLY A 73 2.16 -18.50 5.89
N SER A 74 1.64 -17.35 6.32
CA SER A 74 2.15 -16.59 7.48
C SER A 74 1.55 -15.18 7.46
N MET A 75 0.27 -15.07 7.81
CA MET A 75 -0.30 -13.80 8.27
C MET A 75 -1.09 -14.10 9.55
N MET A 76 -0.35 -14.32 10.64
CA MET A 76 -0.90 -14.16 11.99
C MET A 76 -1.17 -12.67 12.19
N TRP A 77 -2.43 -12.29 12.12
CA TRP A 77 -2.91 -11.03 12.67
C TRP A 77 -3.23 -11.29 14.14
N ASN A 78 -2.41 -10.79 15.06
CA ASN A 78 -2.77 -10.62 16.47
C ASN A 78 -3.56 -9.32 16.61
#